data_AF-A0A9W6R0H4-F1
#
_entry.id   AF-A0A9W6R0H4-F1
#
_cell.length_a   1.000
_cell.length_b   1.000
_cell.length_c   1.000
_cell.angle_alpha   90.00
_cell.angle_beta   90.00
_cell.angle_gamma   90.00
#
_symmetry.space_group_name_H-M   'P 1'
#
loop_
_entity.id
_entity.type
_entity.pdbx_description
1 polymer ?
#
loop_
_entity_poly.entity_id
_entity_poly.type
_entity_poly.pdbx_seq_one_letter_code
_entity_poly.pdbx_strand_id
1 'polypeptide(L)'
;MTALLTGFEAHKAARFRGLVVGQLVRAARSDPEPGLLHLFLLPPAPGKTRFALYETAQPLNLEVPVPEAIRQVLETLHSSAGDPRRVPGGDQRWRSVDVARQGLYLGSGARFAGIVPGRTGTTIARLVDQTALYVSLDTHRRPVALHASQPMIFNDVPVAAIDNIPVAKEPPFALIDTVVGFLR
;
A
#
# COMPACT_ATOMS: atom_id res chain seq x y z
N MET A 1 -1.57 -20.64 13.09
CA MET A 1 -2.46 -19.51 13.44
C MET A 1 -2.28 -18.41 12.41
N THR A 2 -3.14 -18.38 11.41
CA THR A 2 -3.19 -17.33 10.38
C THR A 2 -3.97 -16.17 10.99
N ALA A 3 -3.27 -15.19 11.57
CA ALA A 3 -3.90 -14.00 12.10
C ALA A 3 -4.43 -13.17 10.92
N LEU A 4 -5.67 -13.42 10.53
CA LEU A 4 -6.40 -12.55 9.63
C LEU A 4 -6.57 -11.20 10.34
N LEU A 5 -6.30 -10.10 9.64
CA LEU A 5 -6.52 -8.74 10.14
C LEU A 5 -7.95 -8.49 10.65
N THR A 6 -8.89 -9.38 10.30
CA THR A 6 -10.29 -9.40 10.75
C THR A 6 -10.48 -9.67 12.24
N GLY A 7 -9.43 -10.02 13.01
CA GLY A 7 -9.51 -10.26 14.45
C GLY A 7 -9.08 -9.09 15.37
N PHE A 8 -8.80 -7.91 14.83
CA PHE A 8 -8.37 -6.77 15.65
C PHE A 8 -9.57 -6.01 16.25
N GLU A 9 -9.51 -5.82 17.57
CA GLU A 9 -10.30 -4.80 18.28
C GLU A 9 -10.16 -3.43 17.58
N ALA A 10 -11.22 -2.62 17.60
CA ALA A 10 -11.29 -1.36 16.84
C ALA A 10 -10.07 -0.44 17.07
N HIS A 11 -9.60 -0.33 18.31
CA HIS A 11 -8.41 0.46 18.66
C HIS A 11 -7.12 -0.11 18.06
N LYS A 12 -6.96 -1.44 18.08
CA LYS A 12 -5.80 -2.11 17.47
C LYS A 12 -5.82 -1.95 15.96
N ALA A 13 -6.99 -2.06 15.34
CA ALA A 13 -7.16 -1.81 13.90
C ALA A 13 -6.81 -0.36 13.54
N ALA A 14 -7.26 0.62 14.32
CA ALA A 14 -6.93 2.04 14.12
C ALA A 14 -5.41 2.32 14.21
N ARG A 15 -4.74 1.72 15.19
CA ARG A 15 -3.26 1.80 15.31
C ARG A 15 -2.57 1.13 14.13
N PHE A 16 -3.05 -0.05 13.74
CA PHE A 16 -2.49 -0.78 12.61
C PHE A 16 -2.56 0.02 11.31
N ARG A 17 -3.73 0.61 11.01
CA ARG A 17 -3.91 1.51 9.85
C ARG A 17 -2.93 2.68 9.88
N GLY A 18 -2.74 3.29 11.05
CA GLY A 18 -1.76 4.37 11.20
C GLY A 18 -0.31 3.93 11.02
N LEU A 19 0.06 2.72 11.47
CA LEU A 19 1.38 2.14 11.19
C LEU A 19 1.60 1.92 9.69
N VAL A 20 0.57 1.43 8.99
CA VAL A 20 0.61 1.25 7.53
C VAL A 20 0.78 2.58 6.82
N VAL A 21 0.00 3.60 7.17
CA VAL A 21 0.18 4.97 6.67
C VAL A 21 1.60 5.48 6.93
N GLY A 22 2.14 5.25 8.13
CA GLY A 22 3.51 5.63 8.46
C GLY A 22 4.54 4.95 7.56
N GLN A 23 4.32 3.68 7.19
CA GLN A 23 5.17 3.00 6.22
C GLN A 23 5.07 3.62 4.83
N LEU A 24 3.86 3.91 4.34
CA LEU A 24 3.65 4.55 3.05
C LEU A 24 4.32 5.93 2.97
N VAL A 25 4.22 6.75 4.04
CA VAL A 25 4.89 8.06 4.15
C VAL A 25 6.41 7.90 4.13
N ARG A 26 6.96 6.94 4.90
CA ARG A 26 8.41 6.68 4.93
C ARG A 26 8.93 6.22 3.57
N ALA A 27 8.19 5.34 2.91
CA ALA A 27 8.58 4.81 1.61
C ALA A 27 8.56 5.90 0.52
N ALA A 28 7.49 6.69 0.47
CA ALA A 28 7.38 7.82 -0.47
C ALA A 28 8.47 8.90 -0.25
N ARG A 29 9.09 8.95 0.94
CA ARG A 29 10.25 9.81 1.21
C ARG A 29 11.57 9.24 0.68
N SER A 30 11.68 7.93 0.50
CA SER A 30 12.91 7.24 0.11
C SER A 30 12.97 6.94 -1.38
N ASP A 31 11.81 6.66 -1.99
CA ASP A 31 11.71 6.29 -3.40
C ASP A 31 10.45 6.95 -4.02
N PRO A 32 10.62 7.99 -4.85
CA PRO A 32 9.52 8.75 -5.41
C PRO A 32 8.89 8.08 -6.63
N GLU A 33 9.47 7.00 -7.18
CA GLU A 33 9.07 6.50 -8.50
C GLU A 33 7.59 6.06 -8.55
N PRO A 34 6.90 6.32 -9.68
CA PRO A 34 5.55 5.83 -9.87
C PRO A 34 5.51 4.30 -9.94
N GLY A 35 4.52 3.70 -9.29
CA GLY A 35 4.42 2.24 -9.27
C GLY A 35 3.28 1.71 -8.41
N LEU A 36 2.97 0.43 -8.60
CA LEU A 36 2.05 -0.28 -7.72
C LEU A 36 2.85 -0.84 -6.54
N LEU A 37 2.34 -0.61 -5.34
CA LEU A 37 2.91 -1.05 -4.08
C LEU A 37 2.07 -2.20 -3.53
N HIS A 38 2.72 -3.17 -2.92
CA HIS A 38 2.06 -4.22 -2.15
C HIS A 38 2.63 -4.23 -0.75
N LEU A 39 1.75 -4.22 0.25
CA LEU A 39 2.11 -4.15 1.66
C LEU A 39 2.01 -5.54 2.29
N PHE A 40 3.02 -5.87 3.08
CA PHE A 40 3.09 -7.16 3.77
C PHE A 40 3.44 -6.97 5.24
N LEU A 41 2.80 -7.79 6.09
CA LEU A 41 3.13 -7.96 7.50
C LEU A 41 3.99 -9.21 7.65
N LEU A 42 5.24 -9.03 8.03
CA LEU A 42 6.09 -10.15 8.42
C LEU A 42 5.85 -10.48 9.91
N PRO A 43 5.44 -11.72 10.25
CA PRO A 43 5.35 -12.14 11.64
C PRO A 43 6.71 -12.04 12.36
N PRO A 44 6.72 -11.86 13.69
CA PRO A 44 7.96 -11.91 14.44
C PRO A 44 8.64 -13.27 14.26
N ALA A 45 9.94 -13.23 13.99
CA ALA A 45 10.79 -14.42 14.04
C ALA A 45 10.86 -14.99 15.48
N PRO A 46 11.25 -16.27 15.66
CA PRO A 46 11.48 -16.83 17.00
C PRO A 46 12.37 -15.92 17.86
N GLY A 47 11.95 -15.66 19.10
CA GLY A 47 12.64 -14.74 20.03
C GLY A 47 12.39 -13.24 19.78
N LYS A 48 11.69 -12.88 18.71
CA LYS A 48 11.18 -11.52 18.49
C LYS A 48 9.73 -11.42 18.94
N THR A 49 9.34 -10.24 19.39
CA THR A 49 7.96 -9.96 19.85
C THR A 49 7.21 -9.01 18.94
N ARG A 50 7.88 -8.45 17.92
CA ARG A 50 7.33 -7.40 17.05
C ARG A 50 7.27 -7.85 15.60
N PHE A 51 6.15 -7.52 14.96
CA PHE A 51 5.97 -7.63 13.52
C PHE A 51 6.82 -6.59 12.78
N ALA A 52 7.10 -6.85 11.50
CA ALA A 52 7.66 -5.87 10.59
C ALA A 52 6.68 -5.60 9.43
N LEU A 53 6.59 -4.34 9.02
CA LEU A 53 5.88 -3.94 7.81
C LEU A 53 6.91 -3.68 6.71
N TYR A 54 6.69 -4.24 5.54
CA TYR A 54 7.50 -3.95 4.36
C TYR A 54 6.62 -3.83 3.12
N GLU A 55 7.19 -3.26 2.07
CA GLU A 55 6.52 -3.12 0.78
C GLU A 55 7.33 -3.78 -0.34
N THR A 56 6.64 -4.16 -1.40
CA THR A 56 7.24 -4.44 -2.71
C THR A 56 6.64 -3.51 -3.74
N ALA A 57 7.48 -2.93 -4.58
CA ALA A 57 7.04 -2.06 -5.67
C ALA A 57 7.19 -2.78 -7.01
N GLN A 58 6.18 -2.69 -7.85
CA GLN A 58 6.24 -3.02 -9.27
C GLN A 58 6.07 -1.74 -10.08
N PRO A 59 6.88 -1.53 -11.14
CA PRO A 59 6.69 -0.40 -12.04
C PRO A 59 5.28 -0.39 -12.63
N LEU A 60 4.72 0.80 -12.84
CA LEU A 60 3.44 0.97 -13.49
C LEU A 60 3.60 1.94 -14.66
N ASN A 61 3.20 1.52 -15.85
CA ASN A 61 3.15 2.42 -17.00
C ASN A 61 1.93 3.35 -16.87
N LEU A 62 2.18 4.63 -16.68
CA LEU A 62 1.14 5.66 -16.54
C LEU A 62 0.78 6.35 -17.86
N GLU A 63 1.46 6.01 -18.95
CA GLU A 63 1.20 6.58 -20.28
C GLU A 63 0.03 5.89 -20.99
N VAL A 64 -0.50 4.80 -20.42
CA VAL A 64 -1.61 4.04 -20.97
C VAL A 64 -2.91 4.25 -20.18
N PRO A 65 -4.09 4.09 -20.80
CA PRO A 65 -5.37 4.13 -20.10
C PRO A 65 -5.46 3.09 -18.98
N VAL A 66 -6.26 3.36 -17.95
CA VAL A 66 -6.37 2.47 -16.78
C VAL A 66 -6.80 1.03 -17.09
N PRO A 67 -7.77 0.76 -17.99
CA PRO A 67 -8.08 -0.62 -18.37
C PRO A 67 -6.87 -1.38 -18.93
N GLU A 68 -6.03 -0.68 -19.67
CA GLU A 68 -4.80 -1.22 -20.26
C GLU A 68 -3.72 -1.41 -19.18
N ALA A 69 -3.56 -0.47 -18.25
CA ALA A 69 -2.68 -0.62 -17.09
C ALA A 69 -3.09 -1.82 -16.21
N ILE A 70 -4.40 -2.02 -15.97
CA ILE A 70 -4.94 -3.19 -15.27
C ILE A 70 -4.54 -4.47 -15.99
N ARG A 71 -4.76 -4.52 -17.31
CA ARG A 71 -4.42 -5.70 -18.13
C ARG A 71 -2.93 -6.05 -18.01
N GLN A 72 -2.04 -5.07 -18.19
CA GLN A 72 -0.59 -5.28 -18.10
C GLN A 72 -0.15 -5.77 -16.72
N VAL A 73 -0.72 -5.20 -15.65
CA VAL A 73 -0.44 -5.64 -14.29
C VAL A 73 -0.92 -7.07 -14.06
N LEU A 74 -2.14 -7.40 -14.49
CA LEU A 74 -2.70 -8.75 -14.32
C LEU A 74 -1.91 -9.80 -15.10
N GLU A 75 -1.49 -9.51 -16.34
CA GLU A 75 -0.63 -10.41 -17.14
C GLU A 75 0.70 -10.67 -16.44
N THR A 76 1.32 -9.61 -15.93
CA THR A 76 2.56 -9.70 -15.16
C THR A 76 2.36 -10.55 -13.91
N LEU A 77 1.29 -10.32 -13.16
CA LEU A 77 0.98 -11.11 -11.97
C LEU A 77 0.69 -12.57 -12.32
N HIS A 78 0.00 -12.85 -13.43
CA HIS A 78 -0.26 -14.21 -13.90
C HIS A 78 1.04 -14.97 -14.18
N SER A 79 1.99 -14.32 -14.87
CA SER A 79 3.32 -14.90 -15.12
C SER A 79 4.09 -15.19 -13.83
N SER A 80 3.81 -14.44 -12.76
CA SER A 80 4.40 -14.59 -11.43
C SER A 80 3.64 -15.56 -10.51
N ALA A 81 2.60 -16.23 -11.01
CA ALA A 81 1.66 -17.06 -10.25
C ALA A 81 0.96 -16.29 -9.11
N GLY A 82 0.59 -15.03 -9.37
CA GLY A 82 -0.10 -14.16 -8.42
C GLY A 82 0.76 -13.69 -7.25
N ASP A 83 2.08 -13.84 -7.29
CA ASP A 83 2.99 -13.38 -6.23
C ASP A 83 3.76 -12.12 -6.68
N PRO A 84 3.34 -10.91 -6.23
CA PRO A 84 3.99 -9.65 -6.62
C PRO A 84 5.50 -9.62 -6.32
N ARG A 85 5.97 -10.41 -5.34
CA ARG A 85 7.40 -10.51 -5.01
C ARG A 85 8.21 -11.10 -6.17
N ARG A 86 7.58 -11.90 -7.04
CA ARG A 86 8.25 -12.59 -8.14
C ARG A 86 8.21 -11.81 -9.45
N VAL A 87 7.58 -10.63 -9.47
CA VAL A 87 7.49 -9.78 -10.66
C VAL A 87 8.90 -9.38 -11.14
N PRO A 88 9.24 -9.62 -12.42
CA PRO A 88 10.49 -9.16 -13.02
C PRO A 88 10.60 -7.63 -12.94
N GLY A 89 11.79 -7.11 -12.59
CA GLY A 89 12.02 -5.67 -12.47
C GLY A 89 11.35 -5.00 -11.25
N GLY A 90 10.60 -5.75 -10.43
CA GLY A 90 10.11 -5.25 -9.15
C GLY A 90 11.24 -5.05 -8.15
N ASP A 91 10.99 -4.23 -7.12
CA ASP A 91 11.93 -4.01 -6.01
C ASP A 91 12.32 -5.36 -5.39
N GLN A 92 13.61 -5.70 -5.37
CA GLN A 92 14.11 -6.98 -4.85
C GLN A 92 14.52 -6.93 -3.37
N ARG A 93 14.40 -5.78 -2.69
CA ARG A 93 14.75 -5.64 -1.26
C ARG A 93 14.00 -6.63 -0.37
N TRP A 94 12.79 -7.04 -0.76
CA TRP A 94 12.02 -8.06 -0.04
C TRP A 94 12.77 -9.38 0.12
N ARG A 95 13.69 -9.74 -0.79
CA ARG A 95 14.46 -10.99 -0.68
C ARG A 95 15.28 -11.05 0.60
N SER A 96 15.77 -9.90 1.07
CA SER A 96 16.54 -9.79 2.31
C SER A 96 15.65 -9.70 3.57
N VAL A 97 14.42 -9.20 3.41
CA VAL A 97 13.48 -8.96 4.53
C VAL A 97 12.61 -10.19 4.80
N ASP A 98 12.19 -10.90 3.76
CA ASP A 98 11.29 -12.05 3.81
C ASP A 98 11.79 -13.17 2.87
N VAL A 99 12.96 -13.72 3.19
CA VAL A 99 13.61 -14.80 2.42
C VAL A 99 12.67 -15.99 2.22
N ALA A 100 11.93 -16.35 3.28
CA ALA A 100 11.04 -17.50 3.30
C ALA A 100 9.62 -17.19 2.77
N ARG A 101 9.37 -15.96 2.29
CA ARG A 101 8.08 -15.53 1.73
C ARG A 101 6.89 -15.70 2.70
N GLN A 102 7.12 -15.52 4.00
CA GLN A 102 6.16 -15.68 5.09
C GLN A 102 5.31 -14.42 5.36
N GLY A 103 5.55 -13.33 4.64
CA GLY A 103 4.76 -12.11 4.75
C GLY A 103 3.27 -12.32 4.47
N LEU A 104 2.43 -11.80 5.34
CA LEU A 104 0.98 -11.76 5.17
C LEU A 104 0.59 -10.51 4.37
N TYR A 105 -0.14 -10.68 3.27
CA TYR A 105 -0.57 -9.56 2.44
C TYR A 105 -1.58 -8.67 3.18
N LEU A 106 -1.37 -7.35 3.13
CA LEU A 106 -2.16 -6.35 3.85
C LEU A 106 -2.93 -5.41 2.94
N GLY A 107 -2.59 -5.38 1.65
CA GLY A 107 -3.21 -4.49 0.69
C GLY A 107 -2.26 -4.05 -0.40
N SER A 108 -2.84 -3.34 -1.37
CA SER A 108 -2.11 -2.74 -2.48
C SER A 108 -2.32 -1.23 -2.49
N GLY A 109 -1.41 -0.52 -3.13
CA GLY A 109 -1.58 0.89 -3.44
C GLY A 109 -0.89 1.27 -4.73
N ALA A 110 -1.12 2.49 -5.19
CA ALA A 110 -0.45 3.10 -6.32
C ALA A 110 0.22 4.40 -5.85
N ARG A 111 1.49 4.56 -6.23
CA ARG A 111 2.28 5.77 -5.99
C ARG A 111 2.45 6.52 -7.30
N PHE A 112 2.33 7.84 -7.21
CA PHE A 112 2.44 8.77 -8.31
C PHE A 112 3.40 9.89 -7.92
N ALA A 113 4.48 10.04 -8.69
CA ALA A 113 5.48 11.09 -8.48
C ALA A 113 5.05 12.39 -9.18
N GLY A 114 5.13 13.54 -8.50
CA GLY A 114 5.16 14.86 -9.15
C GLY A 114 4.01 15.27 -10.09
N ILE A 115 2.89 14.54 -10.15
CA ILE A 115 1.79 14.81 -11.12
C ILE A 115 1.01 16.10 -10.76
N VAL A 116 1.07 16.53 -9.50
CA VAL A 116 0.30 17.68 -9.01
C VAL A 116 1.23 18.80 -8.56
N PRO A 117 1.01 20.06 -9.01
CA PRO A 117 1.83 21.20 -8.58
C PRO A 117 1.94 21.31 -7.06
N GLY A 118 3.16 21.53 -6.56
CA GLY A 118 3.45 21.66 -5.13
C GLY A 118 3.51 20.35 -4.35
N ARG A 119 3.42 19.19 -5.01
CA ARG A 119 3.49 17.86 -4.37
C ARG A 119 4.65 17.04 -4.90
N THR A 120 5.36 16.36 -4.01
CA THR A 120 6.41 15.41 -4.41
C THR A 120 5.84 14.06 -4.79
N GLY A 121 4.73 13.66 -4.16
CA GLY A 121 4.09 12.40 -4.49
C GLY A 121 2.74 12.19 -3.82
N THR A 122 1.94 11.34 -4.42
CA THR A 122 0.65 10.89 -3.89
C THR A 122 0.63 9.37 -3.86
N THR A 123 0.21 8.81 -2.74
CA THR A 123 -0.01 7.37 -2.57
C THR A 123 -1.48 7.13 -2.25
N ILE A 124 -2.09 6.22 -3.00
CA ILE A 124 -3.47 5.77 -2.82
C ILE A 124 -3.39 4.28 -2.50
N ALA A 125 -4.13 3.78 -1.52
CA ALA A 125 -4.08 2.36 -1.17
C ALA A 125 -5.42 1.80 -0.71
N ARG A 126 -5.61 0.49 -0.92
CA ARG A 126 -6.69 -0.33 -0.37
C ARG A 126 -6.07 -1.41 0.52
N LEU A 127 -6.47 -1.41 1.78
CA LEU A 127 -6.11 -2.48 2.70
C LEU A 127 -7.06 -3.67 2.59
N VAL A 128 -6.63 -4.83 3.03
CA VAL A 128 -7.44 -6.06 3.01
C VAL A 128 -8.68 -5.96 3.90
N ASP A 129 -8.68 -5.07 4.90
CA ASP A 129 -9.86 -4.76 5.73
C ASP A 129 -10.82 -3.74 5.06
N GLN A 130 -10.64 -3.50 3.76
CA GLN A 130 -11.39 -2.55 2.95
C GLN A 130 -11.16 -1.07 3.30
N THR A 131 -10.18 -0.74 4.14
CA THR A 131 -9.84 0.67 4.37
C THR A 131 -9.22 1.28 3.11
N ALA A 132 -9.82 2.35 2.60
CA ALA A 132 -9.19 3.22 1.62
C ALA A 132 -8.27 4.22 2.33
N LEU A 133 -7.10 4.44 1.75
CA LEU A 133 -6.11 5.39 2.22
C LEU A 133 -5.71 6.34 1.09
N TYR A 134 -5.51 7.61 1.45
CA TYR A 134 -4.97 8.63 0.58
C TYR A 134 -3.94 9.45 1.34
N VAL A 135 -2.72 9.51 0.79
CA VAL A 135 -1.61 10.25 1.38
C VAL A 135 -0.97 11.09 0.29
N SER A 136 -0.78 12.38 0.56
CA SER A 136 -0.05 13.26 -0.34
C SER A 136 1.02 14.05 0.40
N LEU A 137 2.20 14.15 -0.22
CA LEU A 137 3.35 14.83 0.34
C LEU A 137 3.64 16.13 -0.44
N ASP A 138 3.94 17.21 0.27
CA ASP A 138 4.45 18.46 -0.34
C ASP A 138 5.87 18.30 -0.86
N THR A 139 6.41 19.36 -1.48
CA THR A 139 7.81 19.48 -1.95
C THR A 139 8.87 19.28 -0.84
N HIS A 140 8.49 19.43 0.43
CA HIS A 140 9.34 19.17 1.60
C HIS A 140 9.16 17.76 2.16
N ARG A 141 8.43 16.89 1.44
CA ARG A 141 8.10 15.50 1.81
C ARG A 141 7.34 15.39 3.14
N ARG A 142 6.57 16.42 3.49
CA ARG A 142 5.66 16.44 4.64
C ARG A 142 4.24 16.07 4.19
N PRO A 143 3.50 15.27 4.97
CA PRO A 143 2.11 15.00 4.65
C PRO A 143 1.30 16.29 4.66
N VAL A 144 0.66 16.60 3.52
CA VAL A 144 -0.27 17.73 3.38
C VAL A 144 -1.71 17.29 3.24
N ALA A 145 -1.92 16.02 2.90
CA ALA A 145 -3.22 15.36 2.98
C ALA A 145 -3.03 13.94 3.48
N LEU A 146 -3.84 13.57 4.47
CA LEU A 146 -3.89 12.22 5.02
C LEU A 146 -5.34 11.88 5.32
N HIS A 147 -5.92 11.02 4.49
CA HIS A 147 -7.31 10.61 4.61
C HIS A 147 -7.44 9.10 4.67
N ALA A 148 -8.41 8.62 5.45
CA ALA A 148 -8.76 7.22 5.56
C ALA A 148 -10.28 7.07 5.63
N SER A 149 -10.81 6.00 5.02
CA SER A 149 -12.26 5.69 5.09
C SER A 149 -12.68 5.03 6.40
N GLN A 150 -11.71 4.77 7.29
CA GLN A 150 -11.90 4.18 8.60
C GLN A 150 -11.02 4.93 9.61
N PRO A 151 -11.41 5.02 10.89
CA PRO A 151 -10.61 5.72 11.89
C PRO A 151 -9.22 5.09 12.03
N MET A 152 -8.22 5.94 12.27
CA MET A 152 -6.85 5.52 12.50
C MET A 152 -6.14 6.36 13.56
N ILE A 153 -5.00 5.89 14.05
CA ILE A 153 -4.13 6.61 14.98
C ILE A 153 -2.76 6.76 14.32
N PHE A 154 -2.39 7.98 13.92
CA PHE A 154 -1.14 8.28 13.26
C PHE A 154 -0.27 9.18 14.14
N ASN A 155 0.94 8.73 14.49
CA ASN A 155 1.82 9.42 15.45
C ASN A 155 1.11 9.81 16.75
N ASP A 156 0.37 8.86 17.34
CA ASP A 156 -0.44 9.05 18.55
C ASP A 156 -1.59 10.08 18.44
N VAL A 157 -1.83 10.61 17.23
CA VAL A 157 -2.95 11.52 16.95
C VAL A 157 -4.10 10.74 16.31
N PRO A 158 -5.32 10.79 16.87
CA PRO A 158 -6.51 10.25 16.22
C PRO A 158 -6.79 10.99 14.91
N VAL A 159 -7.02 10.24 13.84
CA VAL A 159 -7.51 10.76 12.57
C VAL A 159 -8.88 10.15 12.33
N ALA A 160 -9.89 11.02 12.23
CA ALA A 160 -11.26 10.61 11.98
C ALA A 160 -11.39 9.95 10.59
N ALA A 161 -12.35 9.05 10.47
CA ALA A 161 -12.76 8.56 9.15
C ALA A 161 -13.36 9.71 8.34
N ILE A 162 -13.19 9.66 7.03
CA ILE A 162 -13.95 10.50 6.11
C ILE A 162 -14.82 9.61 5.22
N ASP A 163 -16.11 9.98 5.12
CA ASP A 163 -17.10 9.17 4.42
C ASP A 163 -16.86 9.12 2.90
N ASN A 164 -16.19 10.13 2.36
CA ASN A 164 -15.87 10.23 0.94
C ASN A 164 -14.43 10.70 0.75
N ILE A 165 -13.52 9.76 0.51
CA ILE A 165 -12.17 10.11 0.05
C ILE A 165 -12.31 10.64 -1.38
N PRO A 166 -11.93 11.90 -1.69
CA PRO A 166 -12.20 12.50 -3.00
C PRO A 166 -11.72 11.66 -4.18
N VAL A 167 -10.59 10.96 -4.02
CA VAL A 167 -10.00 10.12 -5.07
C VAL A 167 -10.50 8.68 -5.10
N ALA A 168 -11.45 8.29 -4.24
CA ALA A 168 -11.93 6.90 -4.17
C ALA A 168 -12.64 6.43 -5.44
N LYS A 169 -13.15 7.37 -6.25
CA LYS A 169 -13.78 7.08 -7.54
C LYS A 169 -12.81 7.16 -8.71
N GLU A 170 -11.55 7.50 -8.45
CA GLU A 170 -10.57 7.72 -9.50
C GLU A 170 -10.07 6.39 -10.07
N PRO A 171 -9.66 6.35 -11.36
CA PRO A 171 -9.17 5.14 -12.00
C PRO A 171 -8.04 4.38 -11.26
N PRO A 172 -7.09 5.04 -10.56
CA PRO A 172 -6.12 4.34 -9.71
C PRO A 172 -6.76 3.44 -8.66
N PHE A 173 -7.89 3.85 -8.09
CA PHE A 173 -8.59 3.07 -7.09
C PHE A 173 -9.23 1.82 -7.72
N ALA A 174 -9.80 1.94 -8.92
CA ALA A 174 -10.32 0.81 -9.69
C ALA A 174 -9.23 -0.22 -10.04
N LEU A 175 -8.04 0.25 -10.43
CA LEU A 175 -6.87 -0.60 -10.64
C LEU A 175 -6.50 -1.35 -9.35
N ILE A 176 -6.36 -0.63 -8.24
CA ILE A 176 -6.01 -1.22 -6.94
C ILE A 176 -7.05 -2.27 -6.52
N ASP A 177 -8.34 -1.94 -6.57
CA ASP A 177 -9.41 -2.84 -6.13
C ASP A 177 -9.47 -4.11 -7.00
N THR A 178 -9.21 -3.99 -8.31
CA THR A 178 -9.11 -5.12 -9.22
C THR A 178 -7.93 -6.04 -8.85
N VAL A 179 -6.76 -5.47 -8.58
CA VAL A 179 -5.58 -6.24 -8.18
C VAL A 179 -5.78 -6.91 -6.81
N VAL A 180 -6.35 -6.19 -5.84
CA VAL A 180 -6.69 -6.76 -4.52
C VAL A 180 -7.66 -7.93 -4.68
N GLY A 181 -8.64 -7.82 -5.58
CA GLY A 181 -9.56 -8.91 -5.89
C GLY A 181 -8.86 -10.13 -6.50
N PHE A 182 -7.89 -9.92 -7.39
CA PHE A 182 -7.12 -11.00 -8.01
C PHE A 182 -6.17 -11.73 -7.05
N LEU A 183 -5.65 -11.04 -6.02
CA LEU A 183 -4.71 -11.60 -5.04
C LEU A 183 -5.37 -12.33 -3.86
N ARG A 184 -6.69 -12.27 -3.73
CA ARG A 184 -7.48 -12.93 -2.67
C ARG A 184 -8.01 -14.27 -3.13
#